data_AF-A0A3C1S2Z2-F1
#
_entry.id   AF-A0A3C1S2Z2-F1
#
_cell.length_a   1.000
_cell.length_b   1.000
_cell.length_c   1.000
_cell.angle_alpha   90.00
_cell.angle_beta   90.00
_cell.angle_gamma   90.00
#
_symmetry.space_group_name_H-M   'P 1'
#
loop_
_entity.id
_entity.type
_entity.pdbx_description
1 polymer ?
#
loop_
_entity_poly.entity_id
_entity_poly.type
_entity_poly.pdbx_seq_one_letter_code
_entity_poly.pdbx_strand_id
1 'polypeptide(L)'
;EKEFGPKSRLKRYILNEADIAFNSVGFAKSTLLNGFTTVRDLGGTGVNISIRNAINAGKIPGPRVFTAGKSLATTGGHADPTNGSSRILIGNPGPKEGVVNSVEDAKKAVRQRYKNGADCIKITA
;
A
#
# COMPACT_ATOMS: atom_id res chain seq x y z
N GLU A 1 5.85 -1.62 3.24
CA GLU A 1 5.37 -2.99 3.60
C GLU A 1 5.86 -4.15 2.69
N LYS A 2 6.70 -3.93 1.67
CA LYS A 2 7.18 -4.99 0.76
C LYS A 2 8.65 -4.83 0.46
N GLU A 3 9.33 -5.96 0.24
CA GLU A 3 10.68 -6.03 -0.32
C GLU A 3 10.66 -6.88 -1.60
N PHE A 4 11.54 -6.52 -2.54
CA PHE A 4 11.65 -7.22 -3.83
C PHE A 4 12.68 -8.34 -3.78
N GLY A 5 12.37 -9.46 -4.42
CA GLY A 5 13.23 -10.62 -4.56
C GLY A 5 12.65 -11.63 -5.55
N PRO A 6 13.30 -12.79 -5.73
CA PRO A 6 12.93 -13.76 -6.78
C PRO A 6 11.47 -14.24 -6.71
N LYS A 7 10.91 -14.31 -5.49
CA LYS A 7 9.53 -14.78 -5.23
C LYS A 7 8.48 -13.66 -5.15
N SER A 8 8.82 -12.41 -5.42
CA SER A 8 7.91 -11.27 -5.21
C SER A 8 6.61 -11.36 -6.03
N ARG A 9 6.65 -11.93 -7.24
CA ARG A 9 5.44 -12.13 -8.06
C ARG A 9 4.51 -13.17 -7.42
N LEU A 10 5.06 -14.29 -6.96
CA LEU A 10 4.29 -15.36 -6.31
C LEU A 10 3.67 -14.89 -4.99
N LYS A 11 4.43 -14.12 -4.19
CA LYS A 11 3.98 -13.56 -2.90
C LYS A 11 2.69 -12.74 -3.01
N ARG A 12 2.36 -12.18 -4.19
CA ARG A 12 1.10 -11.43 -4.40
C ARG A 12 -0.15 -12.30 -4.31
N TYR A 13 -0.02 -13.60 -4.54
CA TYR A 13 -1.15 -14.54 -4.60
C TYR A 13 -1.26 -15.45 -3.37
N ILE A 14 -0.18 -15.60 -2.61
CA ILE A 14 -0.13 -16.52 -1.47
C ILE A 14 -0.15 -15.83 -0.11
N LEU A 15 0.21 -14.54 -0.03
CA LEU A 15 0.22 -13.80 1.23
C LEU A 15 -1.12 -13.10 1.42
N ASN A 16 -1.71 -13.27 2.59
CA ASN A 16 -2.86 -12.49 3.03
C ASN A 16 -2.41 -11.22 3.81
N GLU A 17 -3.37 -10.44 4.29
CA GLU A 17 -3.07 -9.20 5.04
C GLU A 17 -2.30 -9.44 6.34
N ALA A 18 -2.58 -10.54 7.06
CA ALA A 18 -1.89 -10.89 8.29
C ALA A 18 -0.43 -11.26 8.02
N ASP A 19 -0.15 -12.00 6.95
CA ASP A 19 1.22 -12.33 6.54
C ASP A 19 2.01 -11.07 6.18
N ILE A 20 1.39 -10.14 5.44
CA ILE A 20 2.02 -8.87 5.06
C ILE A 20 2.29 -8.03 6.31
N ALA A 21 1.34 -8.00 7.26
CA ALA A 21 1.49 -7.26 8.51
C ALA A 21 2.63 -7.82 9.35
N PHE A 22 2.67 -9.13 9.56
CA PHE A 22 3.71 -9.80 10.33
C PHE A 22 5.11 -9.54 9.73
N ASN A 23 5.27 -9.72 8.42
CA ASN A 23 6.53 -9.42 7.72
C ASN A 23 6.92 -7.94 7.85
N SER A 24 5.95 -7.02 7.79
CA SER A 24 6.19 -5.58 7.87
C SER A 24 6.72 -5.11 9.23
N VAL A 25 6.45 -5.84 10.32
CA VAL A 25 7.06 -5.58 11.63
C VAL A 25 8.59 -5.69 11.56
N GLY A 26 9.09 -6.74 10.88
CA GLY A 26 10.52 -6.94 10.67
C GLY A 26 11.15 -5.81 9.85
N PHE A 27 10.49 -5.40 8.76
CA PHE A 27 10.97 -4.31 7.91
C PHE A 27 11.01 -2.96 8.67
N ALA A 28 9.98 -2.65 9.46
CA ALA A 28 9.93 -1.43 10.25
C ALA A 28 11.06 -1.38 11.29
N LYS A 29 11.30 -2.48 12.01
CA LYS A 29 12.40 -2.61 12.96
C LYS A 29 13.75 -2.44 12.26
N SER A 30 13.98 -3.15 11.15
CA SER A 30 15.22 -3.06 10.38
C SER A 30 15.48 -1.64 9.90
N THR A 31 14.46 -0.98 9.34
CA THR A 31 14.55 0.41 8.87
C THR A 31 14.99 1.35 9.99
N LEU A 32 14.38 1.22 11.18
CA LEU A 32 14.74 2.03 12.35
C LEU A 32 16.18 1.76 12.81
N LEU A 33 16.58 0.49 12.91
CA LEU A 33 17.92 0.11 13.37
C LEU A 33 19.03 0.51 12.39
N ASN A 34 18.70 0.73 11.11
CA ASN A 34 19.60 1.32 10.13
C ASN A 34 19.65 2.87 10.18
N GLY A 35 19.08 3.49 11.22
CA GLY A 35 19.17 4.94 11.46
C GLY A 35 18.08 5.79 10.80
N PHE A 36 17.18 5.19 10.02
CA PHE A 36 16.06 5.91 9.43
C PHE A 36 14.95 6.08 10.46
N THR A 37 14.77 7.31 10.96
CA THR A 37 13.79 7.61 12.02
C THR A 37 12.45 8.12 11.49
N THR A 38 12.34 8.43 10.20
CA THR A 38 11.10 8.85 9.54
C THR A 38 11.08 8.36 8.09
N VAL A 39 9.94 7.86 7.63
CA VAL A 39 9.74 7.39 6.26
C VAL A 39 8.39 7.83 5.71
N ARG A 40 8.31 7.92 4.38
CA ARG A 40 7.06 8.12 3.64
C ARG A 40 6.77 6.91 2.75
N ASP A 41 5.82 6.06 3.13
CA ASP A 41 5.40 4.88 2.38
C ASP A 41 4.34 5.27 1.34
N LEU A 42 4.70 5.22 0.06
CA LEU A 42 3.90 5.76 -1.04
C LEU A 42 3.03 4.73 -1.77
N GLY A 43 2.93 3.51 -1.24
CA GLY A 43 2.10 2.47 -1.86
C GLY A 43 2.11 1.16 -1.10
N GLY A 44 0.91 0.71 -0.73
CA GLY A 44 0.69 -0.54 -0.03
C GLY A 44 -0.71 -1.11 -0.27
N THR A 45 -1.00 -2.22 0.39
CA THR A 45 -2.32 -2.87 0.41
C THR A 45 -3.29 -2.18 1.38
N GLY A 46 -2.77 -1.33 2.28
CA GLY A 46 -3.48 -0.75 3.41
C GLY A 46 -2.91 -1.21 4.75
N VAL A 47 -2.14 -2.31 4.76
CA VAL A 47 -1.42 -2.81 5.94
C VAL A 47 -0.41 -1.77 6.44
N ASN A 48 0.24 -1.03 5.55
CA ASN A 48 1.11 0.09 5.90
C ASN A 48 0.46 1.16 6.80
N ILE A 49 -0.86 1.38 6.71
CA ILE A 49 -1.62 2.23 7.65
C ILE A 49 -1.67 1.60 9.04
N SER A 50 -1.98 0.30 9.11
CA SER A 50 -2.01 -0.45 10.37
C SER A 50 -0.63 -0.50 11.04
N ILE A 51 0.45 -0.65 10.26
CA ILE A 51 1.83 -0.62 10.76
C ILE A 51 2.18 0.75 11.36
N ARG A 52 1.87 1.85 10.66
CA ARG A 52 2.02 3.21 11.20
C ARG A 52 1.28 3.32 12.54
N ASN A 53 0.01 2.91 12.59
CA ASN A 53 -0.80 3.02 13.80
C ASN A 53 -0.22 2.19 14.96
N ALA A 54 0.29 0.99 14.69
CA ALA A 54 0.92 0.14 15.69
C ALA A 54 2.21 0.76 16.25
N ILE A 55 3.04 1.38 15.40
CA ILE A 55 4.24 2.11 15.82
C ILE A 55 3.86 3.32 16.68
N ASN A 56 2.90 4.14 16.23
CA ASN A 56 2.45 5.32 16.97
C ASN A 56 1.85 4.96 18.34
N ALA A 57 1.22 3.79 18.45
CA ALA A 57 0.70 3.25 19.71
C ALA A 57 1.77 2.56 20.57
N GLY A 58 3.04 2.55 20.16
CA GLY A 58 4.14 1.91 20.89
C GLY A 58 4.10 0.38 20.90
N LYS A 59 3.24 -0.25 20.09
CA LYS A 59 3.07 -1.73 20.08
C LYS A 59 4.23 -2.46 19.43
N ILE A 60 4.90 -1.82 18.46
CA ILE A 60 6.08 -2.35 17.77
C ILE A 60 7.09 -1.22 17.56
N PRO A 61 8.41 -1.53 17.52
CA PRO A 61 9.42 -0.54 17.17
C PRO A 61 9.40 -0.26 15.66
N GLY A 62 9.56 1.01 15.28
CA GLY A 62 9.70 1.43 13.89
C GLY A 62 9.90 2.95 13.74
N PRO A 63 10.20 3.44 12.53
CA PRO A 63 10.28 4.87 12.27
C PRO A 63 8.91 5.56 12.37
N ARG A 64 8.90 6.89 12.44
CA ARG A 64 7.67 7.65 12.17
C ARG A 64 7.27 7.42 10.71
N VAL A 65 6.04 6.96 10.47
CA VAL A 65 5.56 6.65 9.12
C VAL A 65 4.49 7.64 8.69
N PHE A 66 4.65 8.21 7.50
CA PHE A 66 3.56 8.83 6.75
C PHE A 66 3.23 7.94 5.55
N THR A 67 1.97 7.59 5.34
CA THR A 67 1.59 6.64 4.29
C THR A 67 0.50 7.14 3.36
N ALA A 68 0.63 6.82 2.08
CA ALA A 68 -0.43 7.02 1.08
C ALA A 68 -1.51 5.93 1.13
N GLY A 69 -1.29 4.86 1.89
CA GLY A 69 -2.07 3.63 1.75
C GLY A 69 -1.91 3.08 0.34
N LYS A 70 -3.01 2.93 -0.38
CA LYS A 70 -2.99 2.50 -1.78
C LYS A 70 -2.75 3.67 -2.73
N SER A 71 -1.82 3.53 -3.68
CA SER A 71 -1.60 4.54 -4.73
C SER A 71 -2.74 4.56 -5.74
N LEU A 72 -2.94 5.69 -6.41
CA LEU A 72 -3.93 5.84 -7.48
C LEU A 72 -3.28 5.75 -8.86
N ALA A 73 -3.96 5.13 -9.82
CA ALA A 73 -3.58 5.02 -11.21
C ALA A 73 -4.81 5.12 -12.12
N THR A 74 -4.58 5.32 -13.41
CA THR A 74 -5.58 5.06 -14.46
C THR A 74 -5.64 3.57 -14.79
N THR A 75 -6.68 3.13 -15.54
CA THR A 75 -6.74 1.75 -16.04
C THR A 75 -5.49 1.44 -16.87
N GLY A 76 -4.81 0.34 -16.54
CA GLY A 76 -3.54 -0.05 -17.15
C GLY A 76 -2.32 0.75 -16.68
N GLY A 77 -2.51 1.77 -15.83
CA GLY A 77 -1.45 2.59 -15.28
C GLY A 77 -0.51 1.83 -14.33
N HIS A 78 0.61 2.45 -13.96
CA HIS A 78 1.69 1.76 -13.22
C HIS A 78 1.22 1.11 -11.89
N ALA A 79 0.31 1.76 -11.16
CA ALA A 79 -0.25 1.23 -9.91
C ALA A 79 -1.58 0.47 -10.07
N ASP A 80 -2.01 0.14 -11.30
CA ASP A 80 -3.17 -0.73 -11.53
C ASP A 80 -2.88 -2.13 -10.96
N PRO A 81 -3.66 -2.60 -9.96
CA PRO A 81 -3.40 -3.88 -9.29
C PRO A 81 -3.62 -5.10 -10.18
N THR A 82 -4.25 -4.93 -11.34
CA THR A 82 -4.64 -6.03 -12.24
C THR A 82 -3.69 -6.23 -13.41
N ASN A 83 -2.69 -5.35 -13.55
CA ASN A 83 -1.70 -5.42 -14.63
C ASN A 83 -0.91 -6.74 -14.62
N GLY A 84 -0.84 -7.38 -15.79
CA GLY A 84 -0.06 -8.61 -16.02
C GLY A 84 -0.67 -9.89 -15.42
N SER A 85 -1.95 -9.87 -15.06
CA SER A 85 -2.68 -11.02 -14.52
C SER A 85 -3.67 -11.61 -15.53
N SER A 86 -4.04 -12.87 -15.35
CA SER A 86 -5.05 -13.54 -16.19
C SER A 86 -6.41 -12.88 -16.03
N ARG A 87 -7.10 -12.60 -17.15
CA ARG A 87 -8.46 -12.00 -17.18
C ARG A 87 -9.50 -12.81 -16.40
N ILE A 88 -9.31 -14.12 -16.27
CA ILE A 88 -10.23 -15.01 -15.53
C ILE A 88 -10.09 -14.81 -14.01
N LEU A 89 -8.93 -14.34 -13.55
CA LEU A 89 -8.58 -14.21 -12.13
C LEU A 89 -8.73 -12.78 -11.59
N ILE A 90 -8.92 -11.79 -12.46
CA ILE A 90 -9.00 -10.38 -12.09
C ILE A 90 -10.37 -9.80 -12.42
N GLY A 91 -10.85 -8.92 -11.55
CA GLY A 91 -12.03 -8.08 -11.82
C GLY A 91 -11.66 -6.79 -12.57
N ASN A 92 -12.65 -5.93 -12.74
CA ASN A 92 -12.46 -4.56 -13.23
C ASN A 92 -12.28 -3.62 -12.02
N PRO A 93 -11.05 -3.15 -11.71
CA PRO A 93 -10.81 -2.33 -10.54
C PRO A 93 -11.44 -0.95 -10.69
N GLY A 94 -11.96 -0.40 -9.59
CA GLY A 94 -12.55 0.94 -9.56
C GLY A 94 -11.81 1.90 -8.62
N PRO A 95 -12.44 3.05 -8.32
CA PRO A 95 -11.83 4.10 -7.50
C PRO A 95 -11.41 3.63 -6.10
N LYS A 96 -12.14 2.67 -5.52
CA LYS A 96 -11.83 2.12 -4.20
C LYS A 96 -10.52 1.31 -4.23
N GLU A 97 -10.32 0.56 -5.31
CA GLU A 97 -9.11 -0.22 -5.63
C GLU A 97 -7.99 0.68 -6.20
N GLY A 98 -8.20 1.98 -6.29
CA GLY A 98 -7.19 2.95 -6.73
C GLY A 98 -7.11 3.13 -8.24
N VAL A 99 -8.06 2.62 -9.02
CA VAL A 99 -8.10 2.80 -10.48
C VAL A 99 -9.16 3.83 -10.85
N VAL A 100 -8.75 4.86 -11.59
CA VAL A 100 -9.51 6.11 -11.80
C VAL A 100 -9.50 6.49 -13.28
N ASN A 101 -10.66 6.71 -13.89
CA ASN A 101 -10.76 7.09 -15.31
C ASN A 101 -11.55 8.37 -15.55
N SER A 102 -11.97 9.06 -14.48
CA SER A 102 -12.74 10.30 -14.55
C SER A 102 -12.46 11.20 -13.34
N VAL A 103 -12.91 12.46 -13.42
CA VAL A 103 -12.84 13.40 -12.29
C VAL A 103 -13.65 12.90 -11.09
N GLU A 104 -14.81 12.28 -11.32
CA GLU A 104 -15.64 11.73 -10.26
C GLU A 104 -14.99 10.51 -9.58
N ASP A 105 -14.33 9.66 -10.36
CA ASP A 105 -13.52 8.57 -9.83
C ASP A 105 -12.37 9.11 -8.97
N ALA A 106 -11.68 10.16 -9.43
CA ALA A 106 -10.56 10.75 -8.69
C ALA A 106 -11.01 11.26 -7.31
N LYS A 107 -12.15 11.96 -7.26
CA LYS A 107 -12.76 12.43 -6.00
C LYS A 107 -13.06 11.26 -5.06
N LYS A 108 -13.71 10.20 -5.57
CA LYS A 108 -14.03 8.99 -4.78
C LYS A 108 -12.77 8.30 -4.27
N ALA A 109 -11.77 8.14 -5.12
CA ALA A 109 -10.52 7.47 -4.78
C ALA A 109 -9.74 8.22 -3.70
N VAL A 110 -9.57 9.54 -3.84
CA VAL A 110 -8.93 10.39 -2.83
C VAL A 110 -9.68 10.31 -1.49
N ARG A 111 -11.01 10.45 -1.50
CA ARG A 111 -11.83 10.33 -0.30
C ARG A 111 -11.76 8.94 0.31
N GLN A 112 -11.60 7.90 -0.49
CA GLN A 112 -11.41 6.54 0.02
C GLN A 112 -10.05 6.41 0.73
N ARG A 113 -8.97 7.06 0.24
CA ARG A 113 -7.69 7.08 0.95
C ARG A 113 -7.80 7.84 2.28
N TYR A 114 -8.50 8.97 2.28
CA TYR A 114 -8.83 9.71 3.51
C TYR A 114 -9.62 8.84 4.49
N LYS A 115 -10.69 8.16 4.04
CA LYS A 115 -11.49 7.25 4.87
C LYS A 115 -10.66 6.12 5.48
N ASN A 116 -9.67 5.62 4.75
CA ASN A 116 -8.77 4.59 5.25
C ASN A 116 -7.71 5.13 6.23
N GLY A 117 -7.58 6.45 6.38
CA GLY A 117 -6.63 7.09 7.28
C GLY A 117 -5.25 7.34 6.68
N ALA A 118 -5.13 7.50 5.36
CA ALA A 118 -3.88 7.87 4.71
C ALA A 118 -3.45 9.32 5.06
N ASP A 119 -2.14 9.57 5.14
CA ASP A 119 -1.56 10.89 5.43
C ASP A 119 -1.35 11.74 4.18
N CYS A 120 -1.24 11.08 3.02
CA CYS A 120 -1.01 11.74 1.74
C CYS A 120 -1.67 10.96 0.58
N ILE A 121 -1.67 11.55 -0.61
CA ILE A 121 -2.15 10.90 -1.83
C ILE A 121 -0.96 10.72 -2.77
N LYS A 122 -0.80 9.51 -3.32
CA LYS A 122 0.17 9.20 -4.38
C LYS A 122 -0.58 8.81 -5.65
N ILE A 123 -0.16 9.37 -6.78
CA ILE A 123 -0.65 9.03 -8.11
C ILE A 123 0.48 8.48 -8.98
N THR A 124 0.12 7.69 -9.99
CA THR A 124 0.94 7.39 -11.17
C THR A 124 0.14 7.80 -12.40
N ALA A 125 0.45 8.99 -12.92
CA ALA A 125 -0.24 9.64 -14.03
C ALA A 125 0.53 9.46 -15.34
#